data_AF-A0A7L0WDN9-F1
#
_entry.id   AF-A0A7L0WDN9-F1
#
_cell.length_a   1.000
_cell.length_b   1.000
_cell.length_c   1.000
_cell.angle_alpha   90.00
_cell.angle_beta   90.00
_cell.angle_gamma   90.00
#
_symmetry.space_group_name_H-M   'P 1'
#
loop_
_entity.id
_entity.type
_entity.pdbx_description
1 polymer ?
#
loop_
_entity_poly.entity_id
_entity_poly.type
_entity_poly.pdbx_seq_one_letter_code
_entity_poly.pdbx_strand_id
1 'polypeptide(L)'
;APEAPTNVCLMVTSSTSLTVTFQEPLSVNSAVVTKYKVEWSCSEDFSPLVGEIIMDNLQSLRCTITGLRTGQRYYIHVSAYNMRGWGPPRKSTPAYASPSNWKDCSGREPRHRGHTEALERLLQQVRAAHQHYNCRESSKLQNAGRKQSVSRSLKHLFHSSNKFVKTLKRGLYLSVIFFYKDNLLVTNEDQIPIVEIDDSHSSSIMQDFLWFTKLSCMWDDIRWLRQSMSISVSSSTTLQARQKMLSAAAQLQNLLGTHNLGRVFYEPIKDRHGNILIVTIREVESLYSFFNGKWMQVSKLQSQRKSLSTPEEPTALDILLITIQDILSYHKRSQQRLTPGLYLGYLKLCSSVDQIKVLVLQKLPNVLCHVKIRDNSNVSKDEWEWIQTLSGSESVESMDHTSDCPTQLFLYELQMAVKALLKQINLPLHQAKHFRLYTQEVLELGHNVSFLLLLPASDDVCTAPGQNNPYTPHSGFLNLPLQMFELGIVACFT
;
A
#
# COMPACT_ATOMS: atom_id res chain seq x y z
N ALA A 1 15.26 24.88 43.24
CA ALA A 1 15.07 24.29 41.90
C ALA A 1 13.91 23.28 41.93
N PRO A 2 13.34 22.85 40.79
CA PRO A 2 12.29 21.81 40.77
C PRO A 2 12.88 20.44 41.10
N GLU A 3 12.02 19.46 41.39
CA GLU A 3 12.43 18.05 41.51
C GLU A 3 12.82 17.44 40.15
N ALA A 4 13.39 16.24 40.20
CA ALA A 4 13.78 15.52 39.00
C ALA A 4 12.54 15.11 38.17
N PRO A 5 12.63 15.12 36.82
CA PRO A 5 11.58 14.57 35.97
C PRO A 5 11.28 13.11 36.27
N THR A 6 10.07 12.66 35.97
CA THR A 6 9.66 11.26 36.14
C THR A 6 9.59 10.51 34.81
N ASN A 7 9.57 9.18 34.87
CA ASN A 7 9.38 8.31 33.70
C ASN A 7 10.27 8.65 32.49
N VAL A 8 11.55 8.94 32.76
CA VAL A 8 12.54 9.20 31.71
C VAL A 8 12.85 7.88 30.98
N CYS A 9 12.23 7.67 29.83
CA CYS A 9 12.41 6.47 29.01
C CYS A 9 13.30 6.78 27.81
N LEU A 10 14.23 5.87 27.53
CA LEU A 10 15.16 5.96 26.41
C LEU A 10 14.86 4.89 25.37
N MET A 11 14.82 5.28 24.09
CA MET A 11 14.53 4.39 22.98
C MET A 11 15.46 4.63 21.79
N VAL A 12 15.81 3.55 21.08
CA VAL A 12 16.57 3.61 19.83
C VAL A 12 15.62 3.88 18.67
N THR A 13 15.75 5.04 18.02
CA THR A 13 14.81 5.47 16.95
C THR A 13 15.39 5.45 15.55
N SER A 14 16.72 5.34 15.40
CA SER A 14 17.38 5.07 14.13
C SER A 14 18.80 4.55 14.37
N SER A 15 19.54 4.27 13.29
CA SER A 15 20.97 3.95 13.34
C SER A 15 21.84 5.07 13.92
N THR A 16 21.34 6.32 14.00
CA THR A 16 22.12 7.49 14.45
C THR A 16 21.32 8.40 15.39
N SER A 17 20.20 7.92 15.94
CA SER A 17 19.32 8.75 16.77
C SER A 17 18.68 7.98 17.91
N LEU A 18 18.63 8.64 19.07
CA LEU A 18 17.94 8.17 20.27
C LEU A 18 16.81 9.14 20.60
N THR A 19 15.71 8.62 21.13
CA THR A 19 14.60 9.44 21.62
C THR A 19 14.40 9.22 23.10
N VAL A 20 14.24 10.33 23.81
CA VAL A 20 13.99 10.39 25.25
C VAL A 20 12.58 10.93 25.44
N THR A 21 11.75 10.22 26.20
CA THR A 21 10.44 10.69 26.65
C THR A 21 10.45 10.78 28.15
N PHE A 22 9.76 11.75 28.73
CA PHE A 22 9.72 11.93 30.18
C PHE A 22 8.40 12.60 30.60
N GLN A 23 8.16 12.67 31.91
CA GLN A 23 7.01 13.30 32.51
C GLN A 23 7.44 14.38 33.50
N GLU A 24 6.51 15.27 33.84
CA GLU A 24 6.75 16.34 34.79
C GLU A 24 7.15 15.79 36.18
N PRO A 25 7.89 16.57 36.99
CA PRO A 25 8.17 16.21 38.38
C PRO A 25 6.87 16.06 39.20
N LEU A 26 6.84 15.12 40.15
CA LEU A 26 5.64 14.84 40.96
C LEU A 26 5.28 16.01 41.90
N SER A 27 6.28 16.69 42.44
CA SER A 27 6.10 17.92 43.21
C SER A 27 6.68 19.12 42.46
N VAL A 28 5.80 19.88 41.81
CA VAL A 28 6.10 21.26 41.45
C VAL A 28 5.77 22.09 42.69
N ASN A 29 6.78 22.41 43.51
CA ASN A 29 6.71 23.22 44.75
C ASN A 29 6.10 24.62 44.51
N SER A 30 4.83 24.68 44.08
CA SER A 30 4.07 25.84 43.60
C SER A 30 4.71 26.65 42.45
N ALA A 31 5.81 26.16 41.85
CA ALA A 31 6.58 26.86 40.82
C ALA A 31 6.57 26.07 39.50
N VAL A 32 6.06 26.70 38.44
CA VAL A 32 5.91 26.10 37.10
C VAL A 32 7.27 25.77 36.49
N VAL A 33 7.41 24.55 35.97
CA VAL A 33 8.58 24.16 35.16
C VAL A 33 8.51 24.90 33.83
N THR A 34 9.61 25.51 33.42
CA THR A 34 9.67 26.35 32.21
C THR A 34 10.58 25.78 31.13
N LYS A 35 11.55 24.94 31.50
CA LYS A 35 12.46 24.28 30.56
C LYS A 35 12.84 22.89 31.05
N TYR A 36 13.25 22.05 30.12
CA TYR A 36 13.96 20.81 30.40
C TYR A 36 15.32 20.81 29.72
N LYS A 37 16.29 20.11 30.30
CA LYS A 37 17.60 19.88 29.70
C LYS A 37 17.83 18.38 29.61
N VAL A 38 18.11 17.91 28.40
CA VAL A 38 18.48 16.53 28.10
C VAL A 38 19.98 16.52 27.80
N GLU A 39 20.73 15.78 28.59
CA GLU A 39 22.20 15.69 28.50
C GLU A 39 22.60 14.25 28.22
N TRP A 40 23.67 14.07 27.44
CA TRP A 40 24.20 12.74 27.11
C TRP A 40 25.71 12.66 27.12
N SER A 41 26.22 11.48 27.46
CA SER A 41 27.66 11.17 27.50
C SER A 41 27.92 9.72 27.06
N CYS A 42 29.16 9.42 26.70
CA CYS A 42 29.62 8.03 26.48
C CYS A 42 30.01 7.33 27.79
N SER A 43 30.03 8.05 28.92
CA SER A 43 30.38 7.53 30.25
C SER A 43 29.23 7.74 31.24
N GLU A 44 29.09 6.84 32.21
CA GLU A 44 28.00 6.88 33.19
C GLU A 44 28.11 8.05 34.18
N ASP A 45 29.34 8.54 34.41
CA ASP A 45 29.63 9.70 35.24
C ASP A 45 29.39 11.04 34.51
N PHE A 46 28.96 10.99 33.24
CA PHE A 46 28.77 12.15 32.37
C PHE A 46 30.04 12.98 32.15
N SER A 47 31.22 12.36 32.25
CA SER A 47 32.52 13.00 32.03
C SER A 47 33.33 12.26 30.96
N PRO A 48 33.62 12.87 29.79
CA PRO A 48 33.18 14.20 29.35
C PRO A 48 31.70 14.22 28.94
N LEU A 49 31.06 15.38 29.08
CA LEU A 49 29.74 15.62 28.48
C LEU A 49 29.89 15.66 26.95
N VAL A 50 29.09 14.86 26.25
CA VAL A 50 29.15 14.79 24.78
C VAL A 50 28.21 15.80 24.14
N GLY A 51 27.06 16.06 24.75
CA GLY A 51 26.16 17.11 24.29
C GLY A 51 24.94 17.32 25.20
N GLU A 52 24.21 18.38 24.90
CA GLU A 52 22.98 18.78 25.59
C GLU A 52 21.95 19.38 24.63
N ILE A 53 20.67 19.27 24.99
CA ILE A 53 19.53 19.93 24.34
C ILE A 53 18.69 20.59 25.43
N ILE A 54 18.43 21.89 25.28
CA ILE A 54 17.49 22.63 26.12
C ILE A 54 16.16 22.73 25.41
N MET A 55 15.11 22.24 26.06
CA MET A 55 13.73 22.25 25.59
C MET A 55 12.95 23.38 26.26
N ASP A 56 12.52 24.33 25.45
CA ASP A 56 11.71 25.47 25.88
C ASP A 56 10.21 25.30 25.53
N ASN A 57 9.88 24.39 24.61
CA ASN A 57 8.50 24.06 24.24
C ASN A 57 8.02 22.84 25.02
N LEU A 58 7.08 23.05 25.93
CA LEU A 58 6.56 22.01 26.83
C LEU A 58 5.30 21.29 26.33
N GLN A 59 4.86 21.56 25.09
CA GLN A 59 3.70 20.86 24.50
C GLN A 59 3.93 19.35 24.32
N SER A 60 5.19 18.93 24.21
CA SER A 60 5.58 17.52 24.12
C SER A 60 6.84 17.27 24.93
N LEU A 61 6.76 16.39 25.93
CA LEU A 61 7.90 15.96 26.75
C LEU A 61 8.66 14.81 26.08
N ARG A 62 9.10 15.08 24.85
CA ARG A 62 9.81 14.16 23.97
C ARG A 62 10.95 14.89 23.26
N CYS A 63 12.15 14.33 23.34
CA CYS A 63 13.36 14.85 22.71
C CYS A 63 14.00 13.78 21.83
N THR A 64 14.37 14.13 20.60
CA THR A 64 15.13 13.23 19.71
C THR A 64 16.53 13.79 19.52
N ILE A 65 17.52 13.03 19.97
CA ILE A 65 18.95 13.31 19.82
C ILE A 65 19.39 12.69 18.49
N THR A 66 19.92 13.49 17.58
CA THR A 66 20.32 13.08 16.22
C THR A 66 21.82 13.23 16.01
N GLY A 67 22.37 12.65 14.93
CA GLY A 67 23.79 12.75 14.60
C GLY A 67 24.72 11.96 15.53
N LEU A 68 24.18 10.98 16.25
CA LEU A 68 24.95 10.10 17.12
C LEU A 68 25.70 9.05 16.31
N ARG A 69 26.82 8.55 16.85
CA ARG A 69 27.59 7.49 16.20
C ARG A 69 26.85 6.15 16.36
N THR A 70 26.64 5.45 15.25
CA THR A 70 26.03 4.11 15.24
C THR A 70 26.82 3.14 16.11
N GLY A 71 26.13 2.34 16.91
CA GLY A 71 26.69 1.35 17.83
C GLY A 71 27.33 1.93 19.11
N GLN A 72 27.61 3.24 19.16
CA GLN A 72 28.21 3.87 20.33
C GLN A 72 27.18 3.95 21.48
N ARG A 73 27.60 3.52 22.67
CA ARG A 73 26.78 3.61 23.88
C ARG A 73 26.69 5.05 24.38
N TYR A 74 25.47 5.51 24.66
CA TYR A 74 25.20 6.81 25.27
C TYR A 74 24.35 6.68 26.53
N TYR A 75 24.79 7.30 27.61
CA TYR A 75 24.06 7.51 28.86
C TYR A 75 23.31 8.83 28.80
N ILE A 76 22.08 8.85 29.29
CA ILE A 76 21.19 10.02 29.20
C ILE A 76 20.56 10.32 30.54
N HIS A 77 20.47 11.62 30.85
CA HIS A 77 19.68 12.11 31.96
C HIS A 77 18.93 13.40 31.60
N VAL A 78 17.86 13.69 32.34
CA VAL A 78 17.01 14.85 32.11
C VAL A 78 16.87 15.65 33.39
N SER A 79 17.00 16.97 33.28
CA SER A 79 16.83 17.93 34.39
C SER A 79 15.69 18.90 34.08
N ALA A 80 14.92 19.29 35.10
CA ALA A 80 13.87 20.30 35.00
C ALA A 80 14.39 21.68 35.44
N TYR A 81 13.83 22.77 34.92
CA TYR A 81 14.18 24.14 35.28
C TYR A 81 12.95 24.95 35.69
N ASN A 82 13.10 25.76 36.73
CA ASN A 82 12.15 26.83 37.06
C ASN A 82 12.91 28.10 37.47
N MET A 83 12.19 29.11 37.96
CA MET A 83 12.77 30.39 38.40
C MET A 83 13.87 30.26 39.48
N ARG A 84 13.97 29.11 40.17
CA ARG A 84 15.04 28.81 41.16
C ARG A 84 16.23 28.06 40.55
N GLY A 85 16.31 27.90 39.23
CA GLY A 85 17.39 27.19 38.54
C GLY A 85 17.09 25.73 38.17
N TRP A 86 18.14 25.03 37.72
CA TRP A 86 18.10 23.61 37.34
C TRP A 86 17.97 22.70 38.56
N GLY A 87 17.04 21.75 38.48
CA GLY A 87 16.84 20.69 39.46
C GLY A 87 17.82 19.54 39.31
N PRO A 88 17.77 18.54 40.20
CA PRO A 88 18.61 17.34 40.07
C PRO A 88 18.24 16.54 38.80
N PRO A 89 19.22 15.92 38.13
CA PRO A 89 18.97 15.11 36.95
C PRO A 89 18.34 13.75 37.29
N ARG A 90 17.52 13.23 36.38
CA ARG A 90 17.01 11.86 36.39
C ARG A 90 17.65 11.06 35.26
N LYS A 91 18.36 9.97 35.58
CA LYS A 91 18.86 9.00 34.59
C LYS A 91 17.69 8.34 33.84
N SER A 92 17.88 8.05 32.56
CA SER A 92 16.89 7.33 31.77
C SER A 92 16.77 5.86 32.17
N THR A 93 15.70 5.22 31.72
CA THR A 93 15.51 3.77 31.74
C THR A 93 15.26 3.30 30.31
N PRO A 94 16.11 2.43 29.74
CA PRO A 94 17.41 1.97 30.28
C PRO A 94 18.39 3.13 30.51
N ALA A 95 19.41 2.91 31.35
CA ALA A 95 20.42 3.92 31.68
C ALA A 95 21.26 4.36 30.48
N TYR A 96 21.37 3.50 29.47
CA TYR A 96 22.04 3.78 28.21
C TYR A 96 21.36 3.07 27.04
N ALA A 97 21.66 3.53 25.82
CA ALA A 97 21.33 2.84 24.59
C ALA A 97 22.39 3.11 23.51
N SER A 98 22.45 2.23 22.51
CA SER A 98 23.31 2.40 21.33
C SER A 98 22.45 2.62 20.09
N PRO A 99 22.58 3.76 19.38
CA PRO A 99 21.89 4.01 18.12
C PRO A 99 22.18 2.87 17.14
N SER A 100 21.13 2.22 16.65
CA SER A 100 21.26 1.06 15.78
C SER A 100 19.95 0.75 15.04
N ASN A 101 20.08 -0.03 13.98
CA ASN A 101 19.00 -0.54 13.17
C ASN A 101 19.27 -2.02 12.83
N TRP A 102 18.23 -2.79 12.53
CA TRP A 102 18.33 -4.20 12.14
C TRP A 102 19.31 -4.46 10.98
N LYS A 103 19.52 -3.48 10.09
CA LYS A 103 20.50 -3.52 8.99
C LYS A 103 21.95 -3.59 9.49
N ASP A 104 22.21 -3.13 10.71
CA ASP A 104 23.54 -3.15 11.34
C ASP A 104 23.91 -4.55 11.86
N CYS A 105 22.95 -5.49 11.97
CA CYS A 105 23.21 -6.91 12.28
C CYS A 105 23.72 -7.67 11.06
N SER A 106 23.21 -7.33 9.88
CA SER A 106 23.45 -8.11 8.68
C SER A 106 24.73 -7.67 7.99
N GLY A 107 25.79 -8.46 8.13
CA GLY A 107 26.90 -8.49 7.16
C GLY A 107 26.49 -8.93 5.74
N ARG A 108 25.18 -8.88 5.43
CA ARG A 108 24.58 -9.18 4.13
C ARG A 108 24.21 -7.86 3.48
N GLU A 109 24.64 -7.66 2.23
CA GLU A 109 24.20 -6.50 1.46
C GLU A 109 22.65 -6.50 1.36
N PRO A 110 22.00 -5.32 1.45
CA PRO A 110 20.57 -5.20 1.23
C PRO A 110 20.17 -5.84 -0.10
N ARG A 111 19.11 -6.67 -0.09
CA ARG A 111 18.68 -7.49 -1.24
C ARG A 111 18.42 -6.72 -2.54
N HIS A 112 18.19 -5.42 -2.43
CA HIS A 112 17.83 -4.52 -3.54
C HIS A 112 18.84 -3.41 -3.80
N ARG A 113 20.03 -3.44 -3.18
CA ARG A 113 21.05 -2.42 -3.40
C ARG A 113 21.45 -2.36 -4.89
N GLY A 114 21.39 -1.18 -5.50
CA GLY A 114 21.73 -1.02 -6.92
C GLY A 114 20.61 -1.40 -7.91
N HIS A 115 19.56 -2.10 -7.47
CA HIS A 115 18.46 -2.54 -8.35
C HIS A 115 17.60 -1.37 -8.83
N THR A 116 17.32 -0.39 -7.97
CA THR A 116 16.53 0.80 -8.33
C THR A 116 17.27 1.61 -9.39
N GLU A 117 18.56 1.86 -9.20
CA GLU A 117 19.39 2.58 -10.16
C GLU A 117 19.54 1.80 -11.47
N ALA A 118 19.61 0.47 -11.41
CA ALA A 118 19.62 -0.37 -12.60
C ALA A 118 18.28 -0.32 -13.36
N LEU A 119 17.15 -0.34 -12.65
CA LEU A 119 15.82 -0.23 -13.23
C LEU A 119 15.60 1.14 -13.87
N GLU A 120 16.01 2.21 -13.22
CA GLU A 120 15.96 3.57 -13.79
C GLU A 120 16.81 3.68 -15.05
N ARG A 121 18.03 3.13 -15.03
CA ARG A 121 18.89 3.04 -16.22
C ARG A 121 18.22 2.27 -17.35
N LEU A 122 17.60 1.12 -17.07
CA LEU A 122 16.86 0.34 -18.06
C LEU A 122 15.66 1.11 -18.63
N LEU A 123 14.88 1.80 -17.78
CA LEU A 123 13.76 2.63 -18.21
C LEU A 123 14.21 3.79 -19.09
N GLN A 124 15.33 4.44 -18.76
CA GLN A 124 15.93 5.49 -19.58
C GLN A 124 16.38 4.96 -20.94
N GLN A 125 17.02 3.79 -20.98
CA GLN A 125 17.42 3.13 -22.23
C GLN A 125 16.21 2.79 -23.12
N VAL A 126 15.13 2.25 -22.53
CA VAL A 126 13.88 1.98 -23.26
C VAL A 126 13.31 3.27 -23.84
N ARG A 127 13.22 4.35 -23.04
CA ARG A 127 12.72 5.64 -23.52
C ARG A 127 13.57 6.22 -24.65
N ALA A 128 14.90 6.18 -24.52
CA ALA A 128 15.83 6.68 -25.53
C ALA A 128 15.72 5.89 -26.85
N ALA A 129 15.65 4.56 -26.77
CA ALA A 129 15.47 3.72 -27.95
C ALA A 129 14.19 4.09 -28.71
N HIS A 130 13.08 4.33 -28.01
CA HIS A 130 11.79 4.67 -28.64
C HIS A 130 11.73 6.11 -29.20
N GLN A 131 12.44 7.08 -28.60
CA GLN A 131 12.55 8.44 -29.15
C GLN A 131 13.23 8.44 -30.53
N HIS A 132 14.24 7.59 -30.75
CA HIS A 132 14.91 7.45 -32.04
C HIS A 132 14.01 6.89 -33.15
N TYR A 133 12.99 6.09 -32.81
CA TYR A 133 12.03 5.57 -33.79
C TYR A 133 10.96 6.59 -34.21
N ASN A 134 10.45 7.40 -33.27
CA ASN A 134 9.45 8.44 -33.58
C ASN A 134 9.97 9.54 -34.51
N CYS A 135 11.28 9.86 -34.48
CA CYS A 135 11.89 10.83 -35.39
C CYS A 135 11.91 10.36 -36.85
N ARG A 136 12.01 9.04 -37.08
CA ARG A 136 12.15 8.47 -38.44
C ARG A 136 10.86 8.59 -39.27
N GLU A 137 9.69 8.60 -38.65
CA GLU A 137 8.40 8.77 -39.35
C GLU A 137 8.11 10.22 -39.78
N SER A 138 8.64 11.22 -39.06
CA SER A 138 8.45 12.63 -39.43
C SER A 138 9.23 13.08 -40.68
N SER A 139 10.15 12.24 -41.19
CA SER A 139 11.11 12.62 -42.24
C SER A 139 10.78 12.11 -43.65
N LYS A 140 9.63 11.47 -43.88
CA LYS A 140 9.21 11.02 -45.23
C LYS A 140 7.80 11.44 -45.59
N LEU A 141 7.57 12.75 -45.74
CA LEU A 141 6.41 13.26 -46.46
C LEU A 141 6.64 14.67 -47.01
N GLN A 142 7.56 14.78 -47.97
CA GLN A 142 7.45 15.77 -49.04
C GLN A 142 7.88 15.11 -50.34
N ASN A 143 6.90 14.66 -51.12
CA ASN A 143 6.98 14.70 -52.57
C ASN A 143 5.58 14.91 -53.12
N ALA A 144 5.39 16.07 -53.75
CA ALA A 144 4.20 16.46 -54.45
C ALA A 144 4.02 15.60 -55.72
N GLY A 145 2.83 15.05 -55.94
CA GLY A 145 2.53 14.37 -57.20
C GLY A 145 1.25 13.55 -57.23
N ARG A 146 0.23 14.11 -57.90
CA ARG A 146 -0.97 13.48 -58.48
C ARG A 146 -2.07 12.96 -57.54
N LYS A 147 -3.19 13.68 -57.61
CA LYS A 147 -4.53 13.25 -57.18
C LYS A 147 -4.87 11.88 -57.78
N GLN A 148 -4.97 10.85 -56.95
CA GLN A 148 -5.74 9.65 -57.24
C GLN A 148 -6.89 9.58 -56.25
N SER A 149 -8.09 9.92 -56.74
CA SER A 149 -9.35 9.62 -56.09
C SER A 149 -9.53 8.10 -56.14
N VAL A 150 -9.26 7.43 -55.02
CA VAL A 150 -9.67 6.03 -54.83
C VAL A 150 -10.74 6.05 -53.76
N SER A 151 -11.94 5.60 -54.13
CA SER A 151 -13.12 5.52 -53.27
C SER A 151 -12.74 4.82 -51.96
N ARG A 152 -12.86 5.54 -50.84
CA ARG A 152 -12.75 4.96 -49.52
C ARG A 152 -13.82 3.88 -49.40
N SER A 153 -13.38 2.63 -49.38
CA SER A 153 -14.21 1.45 -49.15
C SER A 153 -15.16 1.69 -47.97
N LEU A 154 -16.45 1.45 -48.20
CA LEU A 154 -17.55 1.45 -47.22
C LEU A 154 -17.29 0.58 -45.98
N LYS A 155 -16.21 -0.21 -45.96
CA LYS A 155 -15.78 -1.00 -44.80
C LYS A 155 -15.37 -0.15 -43.58
N HIS A 156 -15.04 1.13 -43.76
CA HIS A 156 -14.78 2.07 -42.64
C HIS A 156 -16.01 2.79 -42.10
N LEU A 157 -17.19 2.62 -42.71
CA LEU A 157 -18.44 3.22 -42.20
C LEU A 157 -19.13 2.35 -41.13
N PHE A 158 -18.63 1.13 -40.88
CA PHE A 158 -19.31 0.15 -40.03
C PHE A 158 -18.47 -0.41 -38.87
N HIS A 159 -17.41 0.27 -38.41
CA HIS A 159 -16.72 -0.11 -37.17
C HIS A 159 -16.39 1.08 -36.26
N SER A 160 -16.60 0.83 -34.96
CA SER A 160 -16.46 1.69 -33.77
C SER A 160 -17.53 2.76 -33.56
N SER A 161 -18.62 2.40 -32.89
CA SER A 161 -19.56 3.38 -32.36
C SER A 161 -18.85 4.27 -31.33
N ASN A 162 -18.78 5.57 -31.58
CA ASN A 162 -18.42 6.61 -30.60
C ASN A 162 -19.49 6.77 -29.49
N LYS A 163 -20.17 5.68 -29.13
CA LYS A 163 -21.32 5.67 -28.24
C LYS A 163 -21.07 4.69 -27.11
N PHE A 164 -21.63 5.00 -25.95
CA PHE A 164 -21.66 4.08 -24.83
C PHE A 164 -22.51 2.86 -25.14
N VAL A 165 -22.09 1.71 -24.62
CA VAL A 165 -22.80 0.43 -24.74
C VAL A 165 -24.02 0.47 -23.84
N LYS A 166 -25.21 0.21 -24.40
CA LYS A 166 -26.48 0.21 -23.65
C LYS A 166 -26.83 -1.16 -23.08
N THR A 167 -26.52 -2.21 -23.83
CA THR A 167 -26.81 -3.60 -23.50
C THR A 167 -25.56 -4.44 -23.72
N LEU A 168 -25.24 -5.30 -22.76
CA LEU A 168 -24.08 -6.17 -22.84
C LEU A 168 -24.45 -7.40 -23.69
N LYS A 169 -23.70 -7.60 -24.78
CA LYS A 169 -23.60 -8.89 -25.48
C LYS A 169 -22.41 -9.67 -24.94
N ARG A 170 -22.27 -10.95 -25.29
CA ARG A 170 -21.08 -11.75 -24.97
C ARG A 170 -19.81 -10.96 -25.35
N GLY A 171 -18.97 -10.60 -24.39
CA GLY A 171 -17.85 -9.69 -24.66
C GLY A 171 -17.13 -9.14 -23.43
N LEU A 172 -16.02 -8.45 -23.68
CA LEU A 172 -15.18 -7.76 -22.70
C LEU A 172 -15.52 -6.28 -22.73
N TYR A 173 -15.76 -5.70 -21.57
CA TYR A 173 -16.19 -4.32 -21.45
C TYR A 173 -15.36 -3.56 -20.43
N LEU A 174 -15.21 -2.25 -20.66
CA LEU A 174 -14.60 -1.32 -19.73
C LEU A 174 -15.67 -0.33 -19.26
N SER A 175 -15.85 -0.24 -17.94
CA SER A 175 -16.76 0.66 -17.25
C SER A 175 -16.00 1.70 -16.44
N VAL A 176 -16.53 2.91 -16.38
CA VAL A 176 -15.97 4.03 -15.60
C VAL A 176 -16.98 4.52 -14.59
N ILE A 177 -16.58 4.53 -13.31
CA ILE A 177 -17.36 5.02 -12.19
C ILE A 177 -16.66 6.24 -11.62
N PHE A 178 -17.18 7.42 -11.96
CA PHE A 178 -16.84 8.64 -11.22
C PHE A 178 -17.89 8.88 -10.16
N PHE A 179 -17.46 9.12 -8.94
CA PHE A 179 -18.37 9.34 -7.83
C PHE A 179 -17.97 10.54 -6.97
N TYR A 180 -18.97 11.19 -6.42
CA TYR A 180 -18.85 12.22 -5.39
C TYR A 180 -19.93 11.98 -4.36
N LYS A 181 -19.53 11.66 -3.12
CA LYS A 181 -20.43 11.21 -2.06
C LYS A 181 -21.26 10.00 -2.55
N ASP A 182 -22.57 10.18 -2.72
CA ASP A 182 -23.52 9.15 -3.19
C ASP A 182 -24.03 9.41 -4.62
N ASN A 183 -23.38 10.31 -5.36
CA ASN A 183 -23.70 10.60 -6.76
C ASN A 183 -22.67 9.97 -7.69
N LEU A 184 -23.14 9.44 -8.81
CA LEU A 184 -22.34 8.90 -9.89
C LEU A 184 -22.45 9.78 -11.13
N LEU A 185 -21.36 9.88 -11.89
CA LEU A 185 -21.44 10.39 -13.25
C LEU A 185 -22.08 9.33 -14.15
N VAL A 186 -23.18 9.70 -14.79
CA VAL A 186 -23.90 8.91 -15.77
C VAL A 186 -23.88 9.61 -17.11
N THR A 187 -24.10 8.86 -18.17
CA THR A 187 -24.27 9.39 -19.52
C THR A 187 -25.54 10.25 -19.62
N ASN A 188 -25.70 10.98 -20.73
CA ASN A 188 -26.91 11.79 -20.96
C ASN A 188 -28.20 10.97 -21.03
N GLU A 189 -28.08 9.66 -21.22
CA GLU A 189 -29.17 8.67 -21.23
C GLU A 189 -29.35 7.96 -19.88
N ASP A 190 -28.80 8.52 -18.79
CA ASP A 190 -28.93 8.01 -17.42
C ASP A 190 -28.30 6.62 -17.19
N GLN A 191 -27.25 6.27 -17.96
CA GLN A 191 -26.55 4.98 -17.86
C GLN A 191 -25.10 5.13 -17.39
N ILE A 192 -24.52 4.08 -16.80
CA ILE A 192 -23.09 4.05 -16.48
C ILE A 192 -22.26 4.06 -17.78
N PRO A 193 -21.20 4.88 -17.89
CA PRO A 193 -20.31 4.91 -19.05
C PRO A 193 -19.61 3.56 -19.27
N ILE A 194 -19.95 2.87 -20.36
CA ILE A 194 -19.38 1.57 -20.74
C ILE A 194 -18.98 1.57 -22.21
N VAL A 195 -17.81 0.99 -22.51
CA VAL A 195 -17.30 0.77 -23.87
C VAL A 195 -16.87 -0.69 -24.03
N GLU A 196 -17.08 -1.23 -25.22
CA GLU A 196 -16.64 -2.58 -25.59
C GLU A 196 -15.14 -2.63 -25.88
N ILE A 197 -14.46 -3.66 -25.39
CA ILE A 197 -13.05 -3.94 -25.66
C ILE A 197 -12.94 -5.00 -26.76
N ASP A 198 -13.58 -6.15 -26.59
CA ASP A 198 -13.48 -7.28 -27.51
C ASP A 198 -14.68 -8.23 -27.41
N ASP A 199 -15.13 -8.79 -28.53
CA ASP A 199 -16.17 -9.82 -28.63
C ASP A 199 -15.55 -11.24 -28.60
N SER A 200 -14.27 -11.37 -29.00
CA SER A 200 -13.55 -12.65 -29.11
C SER A 200 -12.60 -12.90 -27.93
N HIS A 201 -13.11 -13.43 -26.81
CA HIS A 201 -12.28 -13.74 -25.64
C HIS A 201 -11.42 -15.00 -25.80
N SER A 202 -10.14 -14.91 -25.42
CA SER A 202 -9.28 -16.06 -25.09
C SER A 202 -9.36 -16.42 -23.60
N SER A 203 -9.04 -17.67 -23.25
CA SER A 203 -9.23 -18.26 -21.91
C SER A 203 -8.44 -17.64 -20.74
N SER A 204 -7.44 -16.76 -20.97
CA SER A 204 -6.54 -16.24 -19.91
C SER A 204 -6.63 -14.73 -19.62
N ILE A 205 -7.86 -14.17 -19.53
CA ILE A 205 -8.11 -12.73 -19.28
C ILE A 205 -7.41 -12.15 -18.04
N MET A 206 -7.09 -12.97 -17.03
CA MET A 206 -6.53 -12.49 -15.77
C MET A 206 -5.17 -11.80 -15.93
N GLN A 207 -4.30 -12.30 -16.82
CA GLN A 207 -2.98 -11.69 -17.04
C GLN A 207 -3.12 -10.30 -17.70
N ASP A 208 -4.03 -10.18 -18.66
CA ASP A 208 -4.29 -8.90 -19.33
C ASP A 208 -5.03 -7.92 -18.42
N PHE A 209 -5.92 -8.42 -17.56
CA PHE A 209 -6.54 -7.62 -16.50
C PHE A 209 -5.48 -7.05 -15.54
N LEU A 210 -4.57 -7.87 -15.03
CA LEU A 210 -3.52 -7.41 -14.11
C LEU A 210 -2.54 -6.44 -14.78
N TRP A 211 -2.24 -6.65 -16.06
CA TRP A 211 -1.51 -5.67 -16.87
C TRP A 211 -2.27 -4.35 -16.98
N PHE A 212 -3.57 -4.40 -17.26
CA PHE A 212 -4.43 -3.22 -17.38
C PHE A 212 -4.54 -2.45 -16.06
N THR A 213 -4.53 -3.14 -14.92
CA THR A 213 -4.48 -2.50 -13.60
C THR A 213 -3.24 -1.61 -13.44
N LYS A 214 -2.08 -2.02 -13.95
CA LYS A 214 -0.86 -1.19 -13.93
C LYS A 214 -1.04 0.08 -14.78
N LEU A 215 -1.79 0.02 -15.88
CA LEU A 215 -2.12 1.20 -16.69
C LEU A 215 -2.93 2.24 -15.91
N SER A 216 -3.72 1.81 -14.92
CA SER A 216 -4.46 2.74 -14.05
C SER A 216 -3.58 3.65 -13.20
N CYS A 217 -2.26 3.41 -13.19
CA CYS A 217 -1.24 4.26 -12.58
C CYS A 217 -0.56 5.22 -13.56
N MET A 218 -0.83 5.13 -14.85
CA MET A 218 -0.09 5.82 -15.93
C MET A 218 -1.02 6.23 -17.07
N TRP A 219 -2.18 6.79 -16.74
CA TRP A 219 -3.17 7.17 -17.75
C TRP A 219 -2.67 8.21 -18.77
N ASP A 220 -1.73 9.07 -18.37
CA ASP A 220 -1.13 10.08 -19.24
C ASP A 220 -0.30 9.45 -20.37
N ASP A 221 0.24 8.25 -20.15
CA ASP A 221 1.08 7.52 -21.09
C ASP A 221 0.28 6.67 -22.09
N ILE A 222 -1.06 6.58 -22.00
CA ILE A 222 -1.88 5.78 -22.93
C ILE A 222 -1.61 6.17 -24.38
N ARG A 223 -1.52 7.48 -24.67
CA ARG A 223 -1.27 7.97 -26.04
C ARG A 223 0.03 7.42 -26.60
N TRP A 224 1.09 7.45 -25.79
CA TRP A 224 2.40 6.93 -26.14
C TRP A 224 2.37 5.41 -26.30
N LEU A 225 1.77 4.68 -25.35
CA LEU A 225 1.66 3.22 -25.40
C LEU A 225 0.94 2.74 -26.65
N ARG A 226 -0.17 3.40 -27.03
CA ARG A 226 -0.95 3.04 -28.22
C ARG A 226 -0.14 3.21 -29.51
N GLN A 227 0.62 4.29 -29.62
CA GLN A 227 1.51 4.53 -30.77
C GLN A 227 2.59 3.45 -30.86
N SER A 228 3.31 3.20 -29.76
CA SER A 228 4.36 2.17 -29.69
C SER A 228 3.85 0.77 -30.03
N MET A 229 2.64 0.42 -29.58
CA MET A 229 2.07 -0.92 -29.82
C MET A 229 1.57 -1.09 -31.26
N SER A 230 1.10 -0.02 -31.91
CA SER A 230 0.62 -0.05 -33.30
C SER A 230 1.72 -0.30 -34.34
N ILE A 231 2.98 0.01 -33.99
CA ILE A 231 4.15 -0.18 -34.87
C ILE A 231 4.56 -1.67 -34.91
N SER A 232 4.20 -2.45 -33.88
CA SER A 232 4.48 -3.87 -33.81
C SER A 232 3.34 -4.65 -34.47
N VAL A 233 3.51 -5.04 -35.74
CA VAL A 233 2.58 -5.94 -36.45
C VAL A 233 2.75 -7.37 -35.90
N SER A 234 2.35 -7.58 -34.65
CA SER A 234 2.47 -8.87 -33.96
C SER A 234 1.20 -9.69 -34.15
N SER A 235 1.37 -10.96 -34.51
CA SER A 235 0.28 -11.97 -34.56
C SER A 235 -0.14 -12.48 -33.17
N SER A 236 0.47 -11.95 -32.09
CA SER A 236 0.15 -12.33 -30.72
C SER A 236 -1.25 -11.86 -30.33
N THR A 237 -2.12 -12.80 -29.97
CA THR A 237 -3.47 -12.55 -29.46
C THR A 237 -3.46 -11.69 -28.20
N THR A 238 -2.48 -11.88 -27.31
CA THR A 238 -2.28 -11.07 -26.10
C THR A 238 -1.99 -9.60 -26.43
N LEU A 239 -1.11 -9.32 -27.40
CA LEU A 239 -0.82 -7.94 -27.80
C LEU A 239 -2.03 -7.28 -28.44
N GLN A 240 -2.81 -8.03 -29.24
CA GLN A 240 -4.06 -7.53 -29.82
C GLN A 240 -5.10 -7.21 -28.76
N ALA A 241 -5.29 -8.08 -27.76
CA ALA A 241 -6.19 -7.83 -26.64
C ALA A 241 -5.82 -6.56 -25.87
N ARG A 242 -4.52 -6.37 -25.58
CA ARG A 242 -4.00 -5.17 -24.91
C ARG A 242 -4.15 -3.90 -25.75
N GLN A 243 -3.98 -3.98 -27.07
CA GLN A 243 -4.22 -2.86 -27.98
C GLN A 243 -5.71 -2.47 -28.01
N LYS A 244 -6.62 -3.45 -27.99
CA LYS A 244 -8.06 -3.21 -27.86
C LYS A 244 -8.40 -2.55 -26.52
N MET A 245 -7.80 -3.00 -25.41
CA MET A 245 -7.95 -2.38 -24.08
C MET A 245 -7.48 -0.92 -24.07
N LEU A 246 -6.33 -0.61 -24.66
CA LEU A 246 -5.84 0.78 -24.80
C LEU A 246 -6.77 1.64 -25.66
N SER A 247 -7.34 1.05 -26.71
CA SER A 247 -8.28 1.75 -27.60
C SER A 247 -9.59 2.08 -26.87
N ALA A 248 -10.13 1.15 -26.09
CA ALA A 248 -11.31 1.36 -25.26
C ALA A 248 -11.05 2.42 -24.17
N ALA A 249 -9.90 2.38 -23.50
CA ALA A 249 -9.51 3.39 -22.51
C ALA A 249 -9.40 4.78 -23.14
N ALA A 250 -8.73 4.92 -24.28
CA ALA A 250 -8.62 6.19 -25.01
C ALA A 250 -10.00 6.70 -25.49
N GLN A 251 -10.88 5.80 -25.91
CA GLN A 251 -12.26 6.14 -26.26
C GLN A 251 -13.01 6.72 -25.06
N LEU A 252 -12.91 6.10 -23.88
CA LEU A 252 -13.52 6.61 -22.65
C LEU A 252 -12.94 7.96 -22.23
N GLN A 253 -11.62 8.14 -22.33
CA GLN A 253 -10.97 9.42 -22.05
C GLN A 253 -11.54 10.55 -22.92
N ASN A 254 -11.70 10.30 -24.22
CA ASN A 254 -12.26 11.25 -25.17
C ASN A 254 -13.74 11.52 -24.89
N LEU A 255 -14.54 10.47 -24.65
CA LEU A 255 -15.98 10.61 -24.43
C LEU A 255 -16.28 11.36 -23.13
N LEU A 256 -15.53 11.09 -22.05
CA LEU A 256 -15.75 11.71 -20.74
C LEU A 256 -15.03 13.06 -20.58
N GLY A 257 -14.10 13.40 -21.47
CA GLY A 257 -13.34 14.65 -21.42
C GLY A 257 -12.25 14.68 -20.34
N THR A 258 -11.67 13.53 -19.99
CA THR A 258 -10.61 13.44 -18.96
C THR A 258 -9.57 12.39 -19.31
N HIS A 259 -8.31 12.67 -19.01
CA HIS A 259 -7.25 11.67 -19.14
C HIS A 259 -7.25 10.66 -17.99
N ASN A 260 -7.65 11.04 -16.78
CA ASN A 260 -7.63 10.13 -15.64
C ASN A 260 -9.00 9.42 -15.47
N LEU A 261 -9.02 8.10 -15.66
CA LEU A 261 -10.21 7.25 -15.48
C LEU A 261 -10.31 6.62 -14.07
N GLY A 262 -9.36 6.90 -13.17
CA GLY A 262 -9.32 6.36 -11.81
C GLY A 262 -8.55 5.05 -11.68
N ARG A 263 -8.79 4.29 -10.61
CA ARG A 263 -8.12 3.01 -10.33
C ARG A 263 -8.99 1.85 -10.77
N VAL A 264 -8.38 0.80 -11.31
CA VAL A 264 -9.10 -0.44 -11.63
C VAL A 264 -9.57 -1.12 -10.34
N PHE A 265 -10.83 -1.56 -10.29
CA PHE A 265 -11.36 -2.37 -9.21
C PHE A 265 -10.66 -3.73 -9.20
N TYR A 266 -10.37 -4.29 -8.02
CA TYR A 266 -9.43 -5.40 -7.88
C TYR A 266 -9.83 -6.71 -8.57
N GLU A 267 -11.10 -6.85 -8.95
CA GLU A 267 -11.64 -8.05 -9.59
C GLU A 267 -12.63 -7.65 -10.69
N PRO A 268 -12.55 -8.25 -11.89
CA PRO A 268 -13.54 -8.01 -12.93
C PRO A 268 -14.89 -8.65 -12.56
N ILE A 269 -15.98 -7.97 -12.90
CA ILE A 269 -17.33 -8.49 -12.70
C ILE A 269 -17.65 -9.44 -13.86
N LYS A 270 -18.08 -10.66 -13.54
CA LYS A 270 -18.43 -11.68 -14.54
C LYS A 270 -19.86 -12.13 -14.33
N ASP A 271 -20.60 -12.30 -15.43
CA ASP A 271 -21.93 -12.92 -15.39
C ASP A 271 -21.93 -14.33 -15.98
N ARG A 272 -23.09 -15.00 -15.87
CA ARG A 272 -23.29 -16.36 -16.38
C ARG A 272 -23.30 -16.45 -17.90
N HIS A 273 -23.57 -15.34 -18.59
CA HIS A 273 -23.57 -15.28 -20.05
C HIS A 273 -22.15 -15.18 -20.64
N GLY A 274 -21.13 -15.02 -19.77
CA GLY A 274 -19.73 -14.91 -20.15
C GLY A 274 -19.29 -13.48 -20.44
N ASN A 275 -20.08 -12.48 -20.02
CA ASN A 275 -19.66 -11.08 -20.09
C ASN A 275 -18.67 -10.79 -18.97
N ILE A 276 -17.66 -10.00 -19.29
CA ILE A 276 -16.65 -9.57 -18.33
C ILE A 276 -16.59 -8.05 -18.35
N LEU A 277 -16.77 -7.44 -17.18
CA LEU A 277 -16.74 -5.99 -16.99
C LEU A 277 -15.53 -5.61 -16.13
N ILE A 278 -14.55 -4.96 -16.74
CA ILE A 278 -13.46 -4.30 -16.04
C ILE A 278 -14.00 -2.94 -15.58
N VAL A 279 -13.84 -2.64 -14.29
CA VAL A 279 -14.41 -1.44 -13.68
C VAL A 279 -13.28 -0.53 -13.23
N THR A 280 -13.34 0.74 -13.59
CA THR A 280 -12.46 1.79 -13.07
C THR A 280 -13.25 2.72 -12.15
N ILE A 281 -12.63 3.18 -11.07
CA ILE A 281 -13.26 3.96 -10.00
C ILE A 281 -12.42 5.19 -9.72
N ARG A 282 -13.07 6.36 -9.72
CA ARG A 282 -12.46 7.63 -9.35
C ARG A 282 -13.38 8.41 -8.40
N GLU A 283 -12.89 8.69 -7.21
CA GLU A 283 -13.48 9.73 -6.36
C GLU A 283 -13.10 11.11 -6.91
N VAL A 284 -14.09 12.00 -6.99
CA VAL A 284 -13.90 13.39 -7.43
C VAL A 284 -14.17 14.30 -6.23
N GLU A 285 -13.34 15.31 -6.01
CA GLU A 285 -13.45 16.22 -4.85
C GLU A 285 -14.66 17.17 -4.93
N SER A 286 -15.10 17.51 -6.14
CA SER A 286 -16.24 18.37 -6.38
C SER A 286 -17.01 17.95 -7.65
N LEU A 287 -18.26 18.39 -7.77
CA LEU A 287 -19.08 18.13 -8.94
C LEU A 287 -18.63 19.02 -10.11
N TYR A 288 -17.58 18.62 -10.80
CA TYR A 288 -17.11 19.32 -11.98
C TYR A 288 -18.16 19.26 -13.11
N SER A 289 -18.48 20.41 -13.70
CA SER A 289 -19.42 20.52 -14.84
C SER A 289 -18.79 20.23 -16.19
N PHE A 290 -17.48 20.03 -16.27
CA PHE A 290 -16.75 19.81 -17.53
C PHE A 290 -16.70 18.35 -17.97
N PHE A 291 -17.16 17.41 -17.16
CA PHE A 291 -17.35 16.04 -17.63
C PHE A 291 -18.56 15.96 -18.56
N ASN A 292 -18.43 15.19 -19.64
CA ASN A 292 -19.54 14.91 -20.54
C ASN A 292 -20.48 13.87 -19.92
N GLY A 293 -21.40 14.33 -19.07
CA GLY A 293 -22.40 13.49 -18.40
C GLY A 293 -23.26 14.27 -17.42
N LYS A 294 -24.12 13.54 -16.71
CA LYS A 294 -25.00 14.05 -15.66
C LYS A 294 -24.65 13.37 -14.34
N TRP A 295 -24.81 14.08 -13.23
CA TRP A 295 -24.64 13.48 -11.90
C TRP A 295 -25.98 12.93 -11.40
N MET A 296 -26.00 11.67 -10.99
CA MET A 296 -27.19 10.97 -10.52
C MET A 296 -26.93 10.23 -9.23
N GLN A 297 -27.85 10.32 -8.28
CA GLN A 297 -27.77 9.57 -7.03
C GLN A 297 -27.85 8.05 -7.28
N VAL A 298 -27.03 7.28 -6.58
CA VAL A 298 -26.98 5.81 -6.68
C VAL A 298 -28.37 5.18 -6.51
N SER A 299 -29.14 5.65 -5.52
CA SER A 299 -30.50 5.14 -5.24
C SER A 299 -31.45 5.34 -6.42
N LYS A 300 -31.38 6.49 -7.09
CA LYS A 300 -32.19 6.79 -8.28
C LYS A 300 -31.85 5.84 -9.42
N LEU A 301 -30.56 5.64 -9.69
CA LEU A 301 -30.11 4.76 -10.76
C LEU A 301 -30.48 3.29 -10.50
N GLN A 302 -30.37 2.84 -9.24
CA GLN A 302 -30.85 1.51 -8.83
C GLN A 302 -32.37 1.38 -8.95
N SER A 303 -33.14 2.42 -8.59
CA SER A 303 -34.61 2.39 -8.65
C SER A 303 -35.15 2.30 -10.08
N GLN A 304 -34.49 2.95 -11.04
CA GLN A 304 -34.84 2.87 -12.47
C GLN A 304 -34.71 1.43 -13.01
N ARG A 305 -33.83 0.61 -12.41
CA ARG A 305 -33.65 -0.81 -12.76
C ARG A 305 -34.47 -1.78 -11.92
N LYS A 306 -34.79 -1.45 -10.67
CA LYS A 306 -35.61 -2.28 -9.76
C LYS A 306 -37.06 -2.51 -10.24
N SER A 307 -37.52 -1.77 -11.25
CA SER A 307 -38.80 -2.05 -11.93
C SER A 307 -38.80 -3.37 -12.72
N LEU A 308 -37.63 -3.99 -12.91
CA LEU A 308 -37.52 -5.38 -13.33
C LEU A 308 -37.18 -6.21 -12.09
N SER A 309 -38.02 -7.18 -11.76
CA SER A 309 -37.73 -8.24 -10.77
C SER A 309 -36.28 -8.70 -10.88
N THR A 310 -35.61 -9.00 -9.74
CA THR A 310 -34.25 -9.57 -9.75
C THR A 310 -34.20 -10.69 -10.80
N PRO A 311 -33.45 -10.55 -11.89
CA PRO A 311 -33.36 -11.60 -12.88
C PRO A 311 -32.88 -12.87 -12.17
N GLU A 312 -33.46 -14.04 -12.48
CA GLU A 312 -32.92 -15.32 -12.00
C GLU A 312 -31.42 -15.43 -12.30
N GLU A 313 -30.97 -14.79 -13.39
CA GLU A 313 -29.58 -14.63 -13.78
C GLU A 313 -29.24 -13.16 -14.05
N PRO A 314 -28.59 -12.44 -13.10
CA PRO A 314 -28.24 -11.03 -13.29
C PRO A 314 -27.11 -10.87 -14.30
N THR A 315 -27.22 -9.88 -15.20
CA THR A 315 -26.14 -9.51 -16.12
C THR A 315 -24.98 -8.86 -15.36
N ALA A 316 -23.79 -8.75 -15.97
CA ALA A 316 -22.64 -8.11 -15.33
C ALA A 316 -22.91 -6.64 -14.95
N LEU A 317 -23.78 -5.96 -15.72
CA LEU A 317 -24.24 -4.62 -15.40
C LEU A 317 -25.19 -4.61 -14.19
N ASP A 318 -26.08 -5.59 -14.07
CA ASP A 318 -26.96 -5.70 -12.89
C ASP A 318 -26.14 -5.98 -11.64
N ILE A 319 -25.16 -6.89 -11.71
CA ILE A 319 -24.22 -7.17 -10.62
C ILE A 319 -23.47 -5.91 -10.22
N LEU A 320 -22.98 -5.12 -11.19
CA LEU A 320 -22.33 -3.84 -10.92
C LEU A 320 -23.25 -2.89 -10.15
N LEU A 321 -24.49 -2.73 -10.57
CA LEU A 321 -25.44 -1.81 -9.92
C LEU A 321 -25.87 -2.28 -8.54
N ILE A 322 -26.00 -3.59 -8.33
CA ILE A 322 -26.30 -4.18 -7.02
C ILE A 322 -25.13 -3.96 -6.05
N THR A 323 -23.89 -4.18 -6.52
CA THR A 323 -22.68 -4.13 -5.68
C THR A 323 -21.99 -2.76 -5.64
N ILE A 324 -22.57 -1.74 -6.30
CA ILE A 324 -21.93 -0.43 -6.47
C ILE A 324 -21.53 0.21 -5.14
N GLN A 325 -22.36 0.12 -4.10
CA GLN A 325 -22.06 0.70 -2.79
C GLN A 325 -20.88 -0.02 -2.11
N ASP A 326 -20.77 -1.33 -2.28
CA ASP A 326 -19.64 -2.12 -1.76
C ASP A 326 -18.35 -1.77 -2.49
N ILE A 327 -18.42 -1.57 -3.81
CA ILE A 327 -17.31 -1.14 -4.66
C ILE A 327 -16.82 0.25 -4.25
N LEU A 328 -17.72 1.22 -4.06
CA LEU A 328 -17.38 2.57 -3.59
C LEU A 328 -16.79 2.53 -2.18
N SER A 329 -17.36 1.71 -1.29
CA SER A 329 -16.86 1.56 0.07
C SER A 329 -15.48 0.89 0.09
N TYR A 330 -15.24 -0.11 -0.76
CA TYR A 330 -13.92 -0.69 -0.96
C TYR A 330 -12.91 0.37 -1.42
N HIS A 331 -13.26 1.20 -2.39
CA HIS A 331 -12.38 2.26 -2.87
C HIS A 331 -11.97 3.22 -1.74
N LYS A 332 -12.93 3.70 -0.93
CA LYS A 332 -12.61 4.57 0.22
C LYS A 332 -11.67 3.88 1.22
N ARG A 333 -11.89 2.60 1.49
CA ARG A 333 -11.07 1.80 2.41
C ARG A 333 -9.68 1.51 1.86
N SER A 334 -9.53 1.35 0.54
CA SER A 334 -8.24 1.09 -0.10
C SER A 334 -7.33 2.32 -0.10
N GLN A 335 -7.87 3.54 0.06
CA GLN A 335 -7.08 4.76 0.20
C GLN A 335 -6.59 5.04 1.63
N GLN A 336 -7.03 4.25 2.63
CA GLN A 336 -6.60 4.46 4.01
C GLN A 336 -5.12 4.09 4.20
N ARG A 337 -4.42 4.89 4.99
CA ARG A 337 -2.99 4.73 5.31
C ARG A 337 -2.80 4.37 6.78
N LEU A 338 -1.74 3.64 7.07
CA LEU A 338 -1.32 3.38 8.46
C LEU A 338 -0.65 4.62 9.06
N THR A 339 -0.75 4.75 10.38
CA THR A 339 0.06 5.72 11.13
C THR A 339 1.50 5.20 11.26
N PRO A 340 2.50 6.09 11.46
CA PRO A 340 3.86 5.67 11.72
C PRO A 340 3.98 4.68 12.88
N GLY A 341 4.84 3.68 12.74
CA GLY A 341 5.10 2.69 13.79
C GLY A 341 5.58 1.34 13.29
N LEU A 342 5.79 0.44 14.25
CA LEU A 342 6.15 -0.95 14.00
C LEU A 342 4.90 -1.82 14.13
N TYR A 343 4.70 -2.70 13.15
CA TYR A 343 3.52 -3.54 13.02
C TYR A 343 3.91 -5.02 12.92
N LEU A 344 3.05 -5.89 13.45
CA LEU A 344 3.11 -7.32 13.21
C LEU A 344 2.07 -7.66 12.14
N GLY A 345 2.52 -8.09 10.96
CA GLY A 345 1.67 -8.49 9.84
C GLY A 345 1.56 -10.00 9.72
N TYR A 346 0.35 -10.52 9.50
CA TYR A 346 0.11 -11.91 9.17
C TYR A 346 0.12 -12.11 7.66
N LEU A 347 1.03 -12.95 7.15
CA LEU A 347 1.10 -13.29 5.74
C LEU A 347 0.54 -14.69 5.49
N LYS A 348 -0.65 -14.73 4.88
CA LYS A 348 -1.27 -15.95 4.36
C LYS A 348 -1.51 -15.78 2.87
N LEU A 349 -1.04 -16.76 2.10
CA LEU A 349 -1.21 -16.81 0.66
C LEU A 349 -2.28 -17.84 0.29
N CYS A 350 -2.93 -17.61 -0.84
CA CYS A 350 -3.78 -18.57 -1.51
C CYS A 350 -3.33 -18.65 -2.97
N SER A 351 -2.99 -19.85 -3.45
CA SER A 351 -2.59 -20.06 -4.83
C SER A 351 -3.74 -20.66 -5.64
N SER A 352 -3.80 -20.29 -6.91
CA SER A 352 -4.68 -20.87 -7.93
C SER A 352 -3.91 -20.95 -9.25
N VAL A 353 -4.47 -21.67 -10.23
CA VAL A 353 -3.80 -21.96 -11.52
C VAL A 353 -3.18 -20.70 -12.15
N ASP A 354 -3.88 -19.57 -12.10
CA ASP A 354 -3.47 -18.35 -12.80
C ASP A 354 -2.98 -17.21 -11.87
N GLN A 355 -3.07 -17.36 -10.55
CA GLN A 355 -2.77 -16.26 -9.62
C GLN A 355 -2.45 -16.71 -8.20
N ILE A 356 -1.58 -15.93 -7.56
CA ILE A 356 -1.39 -15.92 -6.11
C ILE A 356 -2.20 -14.75 -5.54
N LYS A 357 -2.92 -15.01 -4.44
CA LYS A 357 -3.67 -14.03 -3.67
C LYS A 357 -3.08 -13.92 -2.26
N VAL A 358 -3.21 -12.73 -1.67
CA VAL A 358 -2.82 -12.41 -0.29
C VAL A 358 -4.09 -12.19 0.53
N LEU A 359 -4.10 -12.75 1.72
CA LEU A 359 -5.16 -12.49 2.71
C LEU A 359 -4.99 -11.11 3.32
N VAL A 360 -6.04 -10.30 3.25
CA VAL A 360 -6.10 -8.95 3.82
C VAL A 360 -7.43 -8.72 4.54
N LEU A 361 -7.51 -7.66 5.34
CA LEU A 361 -8.77 -7.24 5.97
C LEU A 361 -9.62 -6.50 4.94
N GLN A 362 -10.92 -6.80 4.87
CA GLN A 362 -11.85 -6.07 4.01
C GLN A 362 -11.92 -4.58 4.39
N LYS A 363 -11.67 -4.28 5.67
CA LYS A 363 -11.62 -2.90 6.20
C LYS A 363 -10.40 -2.11 5.75
N LEU A 364 -9.30 -2.80 5.39
CA LEU A 364 -8.04 -2.19 4.95
C LEU A 364 -7.33 -3.10 3.93
N PRO A 365 -7.81 -3.14 2.67
CA PRO A 365 -7.44 -4.18 1.71
C PRO A 365 -6.03 -4.03 1.12
N ASN A 366 -5.39 -2.85 1.24
CA ASN A 366 -4.04 -2.60 0.71
C ASN A 366 -2.94 -2.80 1.76
N VAL A 367 -3.28 -3.42 2.90
CA VAL A 367 -2.36 -3.71 4.00
C VAL A 367 -2.63 -5.13 4.47
N LEU A 368 -1.57 -5.84 4.90
CA LEU A 368 -1.73 -7.16 5.51
C LEU A 368 -2.65 -7.10 6.73
N CYS A 369 -3.24 -8.23 7.10
CA CYS A 369 -3.82 -8.38 8.44
C CYS A 369 -2.74 -8.05 9.47
N HIS A 370 -2.97 -7.08 10.36
CA HIS A 370 -1.90 -6.55 11.20
C HIS A 370 -2.37 -6.04 12.55
N VAL A 371 -1.42 -5.94 13.47
CA VAL A 371 -1.56 -5.26 14.76
C VAL A 371 -0.37 -4.32 14.96
N LYS A 372 -0.63 -3.11 15.47
CA LYS A 372 0.44 -2.17 15.84
C LYS A 372 1.14 -2.68 17.09
N ILE A 373 2.46 -2.84 17.03
CA ILE A 373 3.31 -3.22 18.17
C ILE A 373 3.59 -1.97 19.00
N ARG A 374 4.13 -0.92 18.34
CA ARG A 374 4.52 0.34 18.98
C ARG A 374 4.61 1.50 17.97
N ASP A 375 4.72 2.73 18.46
CA ASP A 375 4.87 3.93 17.62
C ASP A 375 6.27 4.10 17.02
N ASN A 376 7.29 3.50 17.64
CA ASN A 376 8.65 3.50 17.11
C ASN A 376 8.80 2.42 16.02
N SER A 377 8.96 2.84 14.77
CA SER A 377 9.10 1.94 13.62
C SER A 377 10.47 1.27 13.51
N ASN A 378 11.50 1.82 14.17
CA ASN A 378 12.84 1.25 14.14
C ASN A 378 12.86 -0.08 14.90
N VAL A 379 13.56 -1.07 14.37
CA VAL A 379 13.96 -2.28 15.10
C VAL A 379 15.46 -2.16 15.31
N SER A 380 15.89 -2.15 16.57
CA SER A 380 17.31 -2.03 16.93
C SER A 380 18.09 -3.29 16.58
N LYS A 381 19.43 -3.18 16.58
CA LYS A 381 20.32 -4.32 16.35
C LYS A 381 20.06 -5.44 17.37
N ASP A 382 19.98 -5.08 18.65
CA ASP A 382 19.80 -6.03 19.75
C ASP A 382 18.44 -6.75 19.68
N GLU A 383 17.36 -6.02 19.35
CA GLU A 383 16.03 -6.60 19.14
C GLU A 383 16.01 -7.59 17.96
N TRP A 384 16.72 -7.26 16.87
CA TRP A 384 16.76 -8.11 15.69
C TRP A 384 17.61 -9.37 15.88
N GLU A 385 18.80 -9.26 16.50
CA GLU A 385 19.62 -10.42 16.86
C GLU A 385 18.84 -11.39 17.76
N TRP A 386 18.07 -10.85 18.71
CA TRP A 386 17.20 -11.67 19.56
C TRP A 386 16.07 -12.38 18.77
N ILE A 387 15.45 -11.73 17.79
CA ILE A 387 14.48 -12.41 16.90
C ILE A 387 15.14 -13.55 16.12
N GLN A 388 16.40 -13.35 15.69
CA GLN A 388 17.13 -14.35 14.91
C GLN A 388 17.51 -15.57 15.76
N THR A 389 17.91 -15.40 17.02
CA THR A 389 18.23 -16.53 17.92
C THR A 389 17.01 -17.41 18.19
N LEU A 390 15.81 -16.82 18.32
CA LEU A 390 14.56 -17.57 18.46
C LEU A 390 14.26 -18.52 17.28
N SER A 391 14.75 -18.21 16.09
CA SER A 391 14.51 -19.03 14.90
C SER A 391 15.53 -20.15 14.70
N GLY A 392 16.65 -20.13 15.44
CA GLY A 392 17.79 -21.02 15.25
C GLY A 392 17.80 -22.30 16.11
N SER A 393 16.97 -22.39 17.16
CA SER A 393 16.80 -23.52 18.09
C SER A 393 17.99 -24.49 18.26
N GLU A 394 18.85 -24.22 19.23
CA GLU A 394 19.24 -25.25 20.22
C GLU A 394 18.83 -24.73 21.61
N SER A 395 18.14 -25.59 22.37
CA SER A 395 17.71 -25.47 23.77
C SER A 395 17.91 -24.12 24.49
N VAL A 396 16.81 -23.40 24.72
CA VAL A 396 16.73 -22.28 25.67
C VAL A 396 16.65 -22.82 27.10
N GLU A 397 17.74 -23.42 27.57
CA GLU A 397 17.98 -23.75 28.98
C GLU A 397 19.36 -23.21 29.39
N SER A 398 19.57 -21.89 29.24
CA SER A 398 20.64 -21.12 29.93
C SER A 398 20.77 -19.70 29.37
N MET A 399 19.70 -18.90 29.47
CA MET A 399 19.88 -17.44 29.44
C MET A 399 19.69 -16.96 30.86
N ASP A 400 20.81 -16.74 31.54
CA ASP A 400 20.87 -16.09 32.84
C ASP A 400 20.00 -14.83 32.82
N HIS A 401 19.08 -14.77 33.79
CA HIS A 401 18.24 -13.62 34.05
C HIS A 401 19.09 -12.44 34.55
N THR A 402 19.78 -11.77 33.63
CA THR A 402 20.24 -10.40 33.88
C THR A 402 19.05 -9.48 33.66
N SER A 403 18.38 -9.20 34.76
CA SER A 403 17.29 -8.24 34.91
C SER A 403 17.81 -6.84 34.56
N ASP A 404 17.65 -6.44 33.30
CA ASP A 404 17.42 -5.07 32.81
C ASP A 404 17.75 -5.01 31.31
N CYS A 405 16.75 -5.15 30.41
CA CYS A 405 17.03 -5.12 28.97
C CYS A 405 15.85 -4.60 28.13
N PRO A 406 16.06 -3.66 27.18
CA PRO A 406 15.08 -3.25 26.15
C PRO A 406 14.38 -4.43 25.46
N THR A 407 15.08 -5.55 25.34
CA THR A 407 14.61 -6.79 24.74
C THR A 407 13.43 -7.43 25.49
N GLN A 408 13.33 -7.26 26.82
CA GLN A 408 12.20 -7.79 27.59
C GLN A 408 10.90 -7.03 27.32
N LEU A 409 10.98 -5.70 27.21
CA LEU A 409 9.84 -4.86 26.83
C LEU A 409 9.37 -5.21 25.41
N PHE A 410 10.30 -5.30 24.47
CA PHE A 410 10.00 -5.68 23.09
C PHE A 410 9.35 -7.06 23.00
N LEU A 411 9.84 -8.06 23.75
CA LEU A 411 9.23 -9.38 23.85
C LEU A 411 7.78 -9.29 24.35
N TYR A 412 7.51 -8.51 25.40
CA TYR A 412 6.16 -8.34 25.92
C TYR A 412 5.23 -7.70 24.89
N GLU A 413 5.66 -6.62 24.24
CA GLU A 413 4.91 -5.95 23.17
C GLU A 413 4.61 -6.91 22.01
N LEU A 414 5.60 -7.70 21.59
CA LEU A 414 5.45 -8.68 20.52
C LEU A 414 4.50 -9.81 20.89
N GLN A 415 4.58 -10.35 22.11
CA GLN A 415 3.65 -11.37 22.60
C GLN A 415 2.21 -10.86 22.64
N MET A 416 2.01 -9.62 23.07
CA MET A 416 0.69 -8.99 23.07
C MET A 416 0.16 -8.79 21.65
N ALA A 417 1.02 -8.36 20.72
CA ALA A 417 0.69 -8.23 19.30
C ALA A 417 0.32 -9.58 18.67
N VAL A 418 1.05 -10.67 18.94
CA VAL A 418 0.73 -12.02 18.47
C VAL A 418 -0.64 -12.47 18.97
N LYS A 419 -0.91 -12.33 20.27
CA LYS A 419 -2.21 -12.70 20.87
C LYS A 419 -3.37 -11.90 20.24
N ALA A 420 -3.18 -10.60 20.06
CA ALA A 420 -4.17 -9.72 19.44
C ALA A 420 -4.41 -10.09 17.97
N LEU A 421 -3.35 -10.38 17.22
CA LEU A 421 -3.42 -10.76 15.81
C LEU A 421 -4.14 -12.10 15.63
N LEU A 422 -3.83 -13.12 16.45
CA LEU A 422 -4.52 -14.41 16.43
C LEU A 422 -6.01 -14.27 16.75
N LYS A 423 -6.35 -13.43 17.73
CA LYS A 423 -7.75 -13.09 18.03
C LYS A 423 -8.44 -12.43 16.82
N GLN A 424 -7.76 -11.53 16.13
CA GLN A 424 -8.30 -10.83 14.95
C GLN A 424 -8.54 -11.78 13.77
N ILE A 425 -7.67 -12.77 13.56
CA ILE A 425 -7.84 -13.78 12.51
C ILE A 425 -8.66 -15.00 12.95
N ASN A 426 -9.30 -14.95 14.13
CA ASN A 426 -10.12 -16.01 14.70
C ASN A 426 -9.40 -17.37 14.84
N LEU A 427 -8.11 -17.36 15.21
CA LEU A 427 -7.34 -18.58 15.46
C LEU A 427 -7.09 -18.81 16.97
N PRO A 428 -7.18 -20.05 17.46
CA PRO A 428 -6.87 -20.38 18.85
C PRO A 428 -5.40 -20.11 19.22
N LEU A 429 -5.15 -19.59 20.42
CA LEU A 429 -3.80 -19.26 20.89
C LEU A 429 -2.83 -20.45 20.93
N HIS A 430 -3.32 -21.67 21.15
CA HIS A 430 -2.45 -22.87 21.18
C HIS A 430 -1.82 -23.18 19.82
N GLN A 431 -2.37 -22.64 18.72
CA GLN A 431 -1.79 -22.79 17.38
C GLN A 431 -0.58 -21.87 17.15
N ALA A 432 -0.41 -20.82 17.98
CA ALA A 432 0.69 -19.86 17.88
C ALA A 432 2.08 -20.52 17.82
N LYS A 433 2.25 -21.67 18.48
CA LYS A 433 3.49 -22.44 18.52
C LYS A 433 3.98 -22.92 17.15
N HIS A 434 3.09 -23.02 16.16
CA HIS A 434 3.44 -23.43 14.80
C HIS A 434 3.72 -22.24 13.89
N PHE A 435 3.51 -21.01 14.37
CA PHE A 435 3.79 -19.80 13.62
C PHE A 435 5.28 -19.46 13.75
N ARG A 436 5.80 -18.81 12.72
CA ARG A 436 7.21 -18.44 12.62
C ARG A 436 7.31 -16.96 12.30
N LEU A 437 8.28 -16.29 12.89
CA LEU A 437 8.63 -14.93 12.48
C LEU A 437 9.52 -15.01 11.24
N TYR A 438 9.28 -14.10 10.30
CA TYR A 438 10.18 -13.90 9.17
C TYR A 438 11.42 -13.13 9.63
N THR A 439 12.59 -13.76 9.50
CA THR A 439 13.86 -13.28 10.08
C THR A 439 14.92 -12.87 9.06
N GLN A 440 14.53 -12.68 7.79
CA GLN A 440 15.47 -12.24 6.75
C GLN A 440 15.60 -10.72 6.69
N GLU A 441 14.49 -10.00 6.84
CA GLU A 441 14.46 -8.53 6.81
C GLU A 441 13.23 -7.99 7.54
N VAL A 442 13.35 -6.76 8.05
CA VAL A 442 12.20 -5.96 8.48
C VAL A 442 11.66 -5.24 7.25
N LEU A 443 10.36 -5.34 7.00
CA LEU A 443 9.73 -4.68 5.85
C LEU A 443 9.49 -3.21 6.18
N GLU A 444 10.40 -2.34 5.73
CA GLU A 444 10.27 -0.89 5.84
C GLU A 444 9.44 -0.36 4.66
N LEU A 445 8.23 0.10 4.96
CA LEU A 445 7.36 0.82 4.04
C LEU A 445 7.57 2.33 4.25
N GLY A 446 7.13 3.16 3.28
CA GLY A 446 7.25 4.61 3.43
C GLY A 446 6.45 5.19 4.60
N HIS A 447 6.71 6.46 4.91
CA HIS A 447 6.11 7.20 6.05
C HIS A 447 6.39 6.59 7.44
N ASN A 448 7.58 6.03 7.66
CA ASN A 448 7.99 5.43 8.95
C ASN A 448 7.07 4.30 9.40
N VAL A 449 6.66 3.44 8.49
CA VAL A 449 5.87 2.23 8.80
C VAL A 449 6.74 1.02 8.56
N SER A 450 6.96 0.21 9.60
CA SER A 450 7.76 -1.01 9.53
C SER A 450 6.93 -2.23 9.89
N PHE A 451 7.22 -3.37 9.26
CA PHE A 451 6.54 -4.63 9.50
C PHE A 451 7.50 -5.75 9.87
N LEU A 452 7.15 -6.46 10.93
CA LEU A 452 7.57 -7.84 11.18
C LEU A 452 6.50 -8.76 10.60
N LEU A 453 6.91 -9.84 9.93
CA LEU A 453 5.95 -10.80 9.39
C LEU A 453 5.84 -12.04 10.26
N LEU A 454 4.60 -12.41 10.55
CA LEU A 454 4.22 -13.66 11.17
C LEU A 454 3.67 -14.59 10.08
N LEU A 455 4.30 -15.75 9.95
CA LEU A 455 3.97 -16.79 8.98
C LEU A 455 3.33 -17.97 9.71
N PRO A 456 2.31 -18.64 9.16
CA PRO A 456 1.88 -19.94 9.68
C PRO A 456 2.97 -21.01 9.44
N ALA A 457 2.67 -22.26 9.82
CA ALA A 457 3.50 -23.42 9.49
C ALA A 457 3.81 -23.44 7.98
N SER A 458 4.99 -23.93 7.58
CA SER A 458 5.45 -23.92 6.18
C SER A 458 4.40 -24.48 5.21
N ASP A 459 3.73 -25.53 5.64
CA ASP A 459 2.77 -26.29 4.84
C ASP A 459 1.42 -25.56 4.75
N ASP A 460 1.17 -24.63 5.67
CA ASP A 460 -0.05 -23.84 5.77
C ASP A 460 0.11 -22.40 5.26
N VAL A 461 1.30 -21.97 4.82
CA VAL A 461 1.51 -20.60 4.30
C VAL A 461 0.64 -20.36 3.08
N CYS A 462 0.52 -21.34 2.19
CA CYS A 462 -0.20 -21.23 0.94
C CYS A 462 -1.34 -22.24 0.83
N THR A 463 -2.59 -21.77 0.76
CA THR A 463 -3.75 -22.65 0.53
C THR A 463 -3.86 -22.98 -0.95
N ALA A 464 -4.01 -24.26 -1.29
CA ALA A 464 -4.20 -24.72 -2.66
C ALA A 464 -5.68 -24.73 -3.08
N PRO A 465 -5.99 -24.76 -4.40
CA PRO A 465 -7.36 -24.87 -4.88
C PRO A 465 -8.08 -26.11 -4.33
N GLY A 466 -9.36 -25.98 -3.96
CA GLY A 466 -10.18 -27.08 -3.45
C GLY A 466 -10.07 -27.32 -1.94
N GLN A 467 -9.15 -26.63 -1.24
CA GLN A 467 -9.13 -26.63 0.23
C GLN A 467 -10.11 -25.59 0.80
N ASN A 468 -10.72 -25.93 1.94
CA ASN A 468 -11.62 -25.01 2.65
C ASN A 468 -10.86 -23.77 3.12
N ASN A 469 -11.33 -22.59 2.69
CA ASN A 469 -10.79 -21.32 3.15
C ASN A 469 -11.77 -20.67 4.16
N PRO A 470 -11.45 -20.61 5.47
CA PRO A 470 -12.31 -19.98 6.47
C PRO A 470 -12.37 -18.44 6.31
N TYR A 471 -11.46 -17.87 5.52
CA TYR A 471 -11.35 -16.43 5.31
C TYR A 471 -12.16 -15.99 4.10
N THR A 472 -13.42 -15.66 4.35
CA THR A 472 -14.38 -15.19 3.35
C THR A 472 -14.70 -13.70 3.56
N PRO A 473 -15.28 -13.02 2.56
CA PRO A 473 -15.80 -11.66 2.73
C PRO A 473 -16.78 -11.52 3.90
N HIS A 474 -17.60 -12.55 4.14
CA HIS A 474 -18.55 -12.58 5.26
C HIS A 474 -17.86 -12.62 6.63
N SER A 475 -16.63 -13.16 6.72
CA SER A 475 -15.82 -13.12 7.93
C SER A 475 -14.94 -11.87 8.04
N GLY A 476 -15.11 -10.88 7.15
CA GLY A 476 -14.39 -9.60 7.16
C GLY A 476 -13.02 -9.63 6.47
N PHE A 477 -12.74 -10.68 5.70
CA PHE A 477 -11.48 -10.88 5.00
C PHE A 477 -11.64 -10.81 3.49
N LEU A 478 -10.56 -10.47 2.80
CA LEU A 478 -10.50 -10.45 1.35
C LEU A 478 -9.24 -11.18 0.87
N ASN A 479 -9.36 -11.97 -0.20
CA ASN A 479 -8.21 -12.57 -0.87
C ASN A 479 -7.91 -11.72 -2.12
N LEU A 480 -6.93 -10.84 -1.99
CA LEU A 480 -6.57 -9.86 -3.03
C LEU A 480 -5.48 -10.44 -3.94
N PRO A 481 -5.56 -10.35 -5.28
CA PRO A 481 -4.44 -10.75 -6.14
C PRO A 481 -3.14 -10.04 -5.72
N LEU A 482 -2.03 -10.78 -5.63
CA LEU A 482 -0.76 -10.25 -5.12
C LEU A 482 -0.30 -8.98 -5.86
N GLN A 483 -0.43 -8.97 -7.19
CA GLN A 483 -0.05 -7.82 -8.00
C GLN A 483 -0.93 -6.58 -7.72
N MET A 484 -2.20 -6.79 -7.33
CA MET A 484 -3.08 -5.70 -6.92
C MET A 484 -2.71 -5.18 -5.53
N PHE A 485 -2.35 -6.09 -4.62
CA PHE A 485 -1.86 -5.76 -3.29
C PHE A 485 -0.57 -4.94 -3.35
N GLU A 486 0.39 -5.33 -4.19
CA GLU A 486 1.64 -4.59 -4.42
C GLU A 486 1.40 -3.16 -4.93
N LEU A 487 0.50 -3.00 -5.93
CA LEU A 487 0.11 -1.67 -6.41
C LEU A 487 -0.57 -0.84 -5.32
N GLY A 488 -1.38 -1.48 -4.46
CA GLY A 488 -1.99 -0.86 -3.29
C GLY A 488 -0.96 -0.36 -2.28
N ILE A 489 0.05 -1.17 -1.96
CA ILE A 489 1.16 -0.77 -1.08
C ILE A 489 1.85 0.47 -1.63
N VAL A 490 2.17 0.50 -2.93
CA VAL A 490 2.79 1.68 -3.54
C VAL A 490 1.90 2.91 -3.34
N ALA A 491 0.59 2.82 -3.60
CA ALA A 491 -0.32 3.96 -3.41
C ALA A 491 -0.49 4.41 -1.94
N CYS A 492 -0.40 3.48 -0.98
CA CYS A 492 -0.58 3.77 0.45
C CYS A 492 0.70 4.29 1.12
N PHE A 493 1.87 3.90 0.63
CA PHE A 493 3.15 4.13 1.29
C PHE A 493 4.18 4.90 0.44
N THR A 494 3.79 5.35 -0.76
CA THR A 494 4.49 6.43 -1.50
C THR A 494 3.62 7.68 -1.51
#